data_AF-A0A7J7HR11-F1
#
_entry.id   AF-A0A7J7HR11-F1
#
_cell.length_a   1.000
_cell.length_b   1.000
_cell.length_c   1.000
_cell.angle_alpha   90.00
_cell.angle_beta   90.00
_cell.angle_gamma   90.00
#
_symmetry.space_group_name_H-M   'P 1'
#
loop_
_entity.id
_entity.type
_entity.pdbx_description
1 polymer ?
#
loop_
_entity_poly.entity_id
_entity_poly.type
_entity_poly.pdbx_seq_one_letter_code
_entity_poly.pdbx_strand_id
1 'polypeptide(L)'
;MACVEEIGSKNIAGINHFIAKLGDLASPRGSPISRLIAYFIEALGLRVTRLWPNIFHITTPRELDRADDDGGNALRLLNQVSPIPKFIHFTSNEILLRAFEGKDRVHIIDFDVKEGLQWPSLFQSLASRTNPPSHVRITGVGESKQDLIETGERLSGFAGALNLPFEFHAVVDRLEDVRLWMLHVKERETVAVNCIFQLHKTLYDCFWRSF
;
A
#
# COMPACT_ATOMS: atom_id res chain seq x y z
N MET A 1 -7.04 24.37 -10.97
CA MET A 1 -6.58 25.52 -10.17
C MET A 1 -7.72 26.49 -9.90
N ALA A 2 -8.27 27.18 -10.90
CA ALA A 2 -9.40 28.10 -10.71
C ALA A 2 -10.58 27.51 -9.89
N CYS A 3 -11.02 26.27 -10.19
CA CYS A 3 -12.05 25.60 -9.38
C CYS A 3 -11.71 25.51 -7.87
N VAL A 4 -10.44 25.30 -7.53
CA VAL A 4 -9.96 25.22 -6.14
C VAL A 4 -9.97 26.59 -5.47
N GLU A 5 -9.63 27.64 -6.22
CA GLU A 5 -9.69 29.03 -5.75
C GLU A 5 -11.13 29.45 -5.44
N GLU A 6 -12.09 29.07 -6.28
CA GLU A 6 -13.51 29.31 -6.03
C GLU A 6 -14.02 28.56 -4.79
N ILE A 7 -13.55 27.32 -4.58
CA ILE A 7 -13.82 26.56 -3.34
C ILE A 7 -13.24 27.31 -2.13
N GLY A 8 -11.99 27.76 -2.21
CA GLY A 8 -11.34 28.52 -1.13
C GLY A 8 -12.06 29.83 -0.81
N SER A 9 -12.59 30.51 -1.84
CA SER A 9 -13.32 31.77 -1.75
C SER A 9 -14.82 31.58 -1.44
N LYS A 10 -15.28 30.32 -1.30
CA LYS A 10 -16.69 29.96 -1.07
C LYS A 10 -17.67 30.51 -2.12
N ASN A 11 -17.20 30.71 -3.35
CA ASN A 11 -18.01 31.23 -4.44
C ASN A 11 -18.80 30.10 -5.11
N ILE A 12 -20.01 29.84 -4.60
CA ILE A 12 -20.87 28.73 -5.06
C ILE A 12 -21.12 28.76 -6.58
N ALA A 13 -21.32 29.94 -7.16
CA ALA A 13 -21.54 30.08 -8.60
C ALA A 13 -20.28 29.70 -9.41
N GLY A 14 -19.11 30.14 -8.97
CA GLY A 14 -17.82 29.78 -9.57
C GLY A 14 -17.54 28.28 -9.48
N ILE A 15 -17.82 27.67 -8.32
CA ILE A 15 -17.68 26.23 -8.09
C ILE A 15 -18.54 25.44 -9.08
N ASN A 16 -19.84 25.77 -9.18
CA ASN A 16 -20.77 25.13 -10.11
C ASN A 16 -20.30 25.28 -11.57
N HIS A 17 -19.87 26.49 -11.96
CA HIS A 17 -19.38 26.75 -13.31
C HIS A 17 -18.18 25.86 -13.65
N PHE A 18 -17.17 25.80 -12.78
CA PHE A 18 -15.97 25.02 -13.07
C PHE A 18 -16.19 23.52 -12.97
N ILE A 19 -17.01 23.03 -12.04
CA ILE A 19 -17.37 21.61 -11.97
C ILE A 19 -18.08 21.18 -13.26
N ALA A 20 -19.08 21.95 -13.73
CA ALA A 20 -19.77 21.63 -14.98
C ALA A 20 -18.82 21.64 -16.18
N LYS A 21 -18.05 22.73 -16.34
CA LYS A 21 -17.11 22.90 -17.46
C LYS A 21 -16.03 21.81 -17.51
N LEU A 22 -15.49 21.42 -16.36
CA LEU A 22 -14.48 20.37 -16.29
C LEU A 22 -15.12 18.99 -16.41
N GLY A 23 -16.37 18.82 -15.96
CA GLY A 23 -17.17 17.63 -16.18
C GLY A 23 -17.35 17.31 -17.67
N ASP A 24 -17.57 18.32 -18.52
CA ASP A 24 -17.67 18.14 -19.97
C ASP A 24 -16.36 17.63 -20.62
N LEU A 25 -15.21 17.89 -19.98
CA LEU A 25 -13.89 17.46 -20.43
C LEU A 25 -13.43 16.14 -19.79
N ALA A 26 -14.12 15.70 -18.74
CA ALA A 26 -13.78 14.53 -17.97
C ALA A 26 -14.09 13.25 -18.75
N SER A 27 -13.10 12.37 -18.87
CA SER A 27 -13.33 11.03 -19.42
C SER A 27 -12.34 10.02 -18.84
N PRO A 28 -12.81 8.98 -18.12
CA PRO A 28 -11.94 7.93 -17.56
C PRO A 28 -11.31 7.03 -18.64
N ARG A 29 -11.82 7.08 -19.87
CA ARG A 29 -11.31 6.31 -21.03
C ARG A 29 -10.66 7.21 -22.09
N GLY A 30 -10.56 8.51 -21.83
CA GLY A 30 -10.02 9.49 -22.76
C GLY A 30 -8.49 9.61 -22.70
N SER A 31 -8.01 10.76 -23.19
CA SER A 31 -6.59 11.13 -23.11
C SER A 31 -6.07 11.15 -21.66
N PRO A 32 -4.75 11.09 -21.41
CA PRO A 32 -4.19 11.23 -20.07
C PRO A 32 -4.73 12.45 -19.31
N ILE A 33 -4.90 13.60 -19.98
CA ILE A 33 -5.44 14.80 -19.34
C ILE A 33 -6.93 14.68 -19.02
N SER A 34 -7.73 14.08 -19.91
CA SER A 34 -9.17 13.85 -19.66
C SER A 34 -9.41 12.90 -18.49
N ARG A 35 -8.55 11.88 -18.34
CA ARG A 35 -8.58 10.96 -17.20
C ARG A 35 -8.21 11.65 -15.91
N LEU A 36 -7.17 12.48 -15.93
CA LEU A 36 -6.79 13.31 -14.80
C LEU A 36 -7.94 14.22 -14.37
N ILE A 37 -8.58 14.90 -15.32
CA ILE A 37 -9.74 15.77 -15.05
C ILE A 37 -10.87 14.97 -14.39
N ALA A 38 -11.18 13.77 -14.89
CA ALA A 38 -12.25 12.94 -14.34
C ALA A 38 -12.04 12.63 -12.85
N TYR A 39 -10.87 12.11 -12.47
CA TYR A 39 -10.59 11.77 -11.07
C TYR A 39 -10.49 13.01 -10.16
N PHE A 40 -9.92 14.12 -10.65
CA PHE A 40 -9.85 15.36 -9.87
C PHE A 40 -11.23 16.00 -9.67
N ILE A 41 -12.11 15.97 -10.68
CA ILE A 41 -13.47 16.51 -10.54
C ILE A 41 -14.32 15.66 -9.63
N GLU A 42 -14.20 14.34 -9.68
CA GLU A 42 -14.84 13.45 -8.71
C GLU A 42 -14.39 13.80 -7.27
N ALA A 43 -13.08 13.90 -7.04
CA ALA A 43 -12.54 14.25 -5.72
C ALA A 43 -12.96 15.64 -5.24
N LEU A 44 -12.97 16.64 -6.12
CA LEU A 44 -13.44 17.99 -5.81
C LEU A 44 -14.95 18.01 -5.52
N GLY A 45 -15.74 17.26 -6.30
CA GLY A 45 -17.16 17.04 -6.07
C GLY A 45 -17.43 16.49 -4.67
N LEU A 46 -16.76 15.40 -4.30
CA LEU A 46 -16.85 14.81 -2.95
C LEU A 46 -16.47 15.83 -1.86
N ARG A 47 -15.42 16.62 -2.09
CA ARG A 47 -14.99 17.65 -1.14
C ARG A 47 -16.04 18.74 -0.95
N VAL A 48 -16.65 19.27 -2.02
CA VAL A 48 -17.64 20.35 -1.90
C VAL A 48 -18.94 19.85 -1.27
N THR A 49 -19.35 18.62 -1.55
CA THR A 49 -20.49 17.97 -0.88
C THR A 49 -20.23 17.82 0.62
N ARG A 50 -19.01 17.50 1.05
CA ARG A 50 -18.65 17.46 2.48
C ARG A 50 -18.61 18.84 3.13
N LEU A 51 -18.13 19.87 2.43
CA LEU A 51 -18.05 21.24 2.95
C LEU A 51 -19.42 21.92 3.05
N TRP A 52 -20.31 21.65 2.10
CA TRP A 52 -21.64 22.26 2.02
C TRP A 52 -22.71 21.23 1.61
N PRO A 53 -23.06 20.30 2.52
CA PRO A 53 -23.97 19.18 2.22
C PRO A 53 -25.40 19.60 1.86
N ASN A 54 -25.81 20.79 2.31
CA ASN A 54 -27.13 21.36 2.00
C ASN A 54 -27.17 22.13 0.67
N ILE A 55 -26.02 22.33 0.01
CA ILE A 55 -25.88 23.12 -1.22
C ILE A 55 -25.52 22.21 -2.39
N PHE A 56 -24.55 21.31 -2.18
CA PHE A 56 -24.13 20.36 -3.20
C PHE A 56 -24.63 18.98 -2.84
N HIS A 57 -25.24 18.31 -3.81
CA HIS A 57 -25.64 16.93 -3.71
C HIS A 57 -25.07 16.16 -4.89
N ILE A 58 -24.22 15.16 -4.61
CA ILE A 58 -23.68 14.26 -5.61
C ILE A 58 -24.08 12.85 -5.22
N THR A 59 -24.74 12.15 -6.13
CA THR A 59 -24.91 10.70 -6.02
C THR A 59 -23.57 10.05 -6.26
N THR A 60 -22.91 9.58 -5.22
CA THR A 60 -21.66 8.83 -5.35
C THR A 60 -21.94 7.54 -6.12
N PRO A 61 -21.32 7.31 -7.29
CA PRO A 61 -21.56 6.10 -8.08
C PRO A 61 -21.05 4.86 -7.35
N ARG A 62 -21.96 4.13 -6.69
CA ARG A 62 -21.69 3.01 -5.79
C ARG A 62 -20.81 3.42 -4.61
N GLU A 63 -21.14 2.88 -3.45
CA GLU A 63 -20.32 3.09 -2.27
C GLU A 63 -18.88 2.70 -2.66
N LEU A 64 -17.93 3.61 -2.43
CA LEU A 64 -16.53 3.26 -2.15
C LEU A 64 -16.49 2.47 -0.83
N ASP A 65 -17.40 1.51 -0.67
CA ASP A 65 -17.34 0.53 0.37
C ASP A 65 -16.07 -0.23 0.07
N ARG A 66 -15.20 -0.25 1.08
CA ARG A 66 -13.90 -0.90 1.11
C ARG A 66 -13.97 -2.43 0.84
N ALA A 67 -15.13 -2.92 0.40
CA ALA A 67 -15.52 -4.31 0.24
C ALA A 67 -15.25 -4.87 -1.18
N ASP A 68 -15.14 -4.01 -2.20
CA ASP A 68 -14.74 -4.42 -3.57
C ASP A 68 -13.30 -3.95 -3.88
N ASP A 69 -12.45 -3.85 -2.87
CA ASP A 69 -11.01 -3.85 -3.11
C ASP A 69 -10.66 -5.24 -3.63
N ASP A 70 -10.54 -5.35 -4.95
CA ASP A 70 -9.75 -6.38 -5.62
C ASP A 70 -8.27 -6.18 -5.23
N GLY A 71 -7.98 -6.26 -3.93
CA GLY A 71 -6.90 -5.59 -3.22
C GLY A 71 -5.50 -6.07 -3.57
N GLY A 72 -5.41 -7.13 -4.37
CA GLY A 72 -4.20 -7.57 -5.03
C GLY A 72 -4.09 -7.14 -6.49
N ASN A 73 -5.19 -7.06 -7.24
CA ASN A 73 -5.15 -6.96 -8.70
C ASN A 73 -4.61 -5.62 -9.18
N ALA A 74 -5.00 -4.50 -8.57
CA ALA A 74 -4.46 -3.19 -8.93
C ALA A 74 -2.94 -3.12 -8.73
N LEU A 75 -2.42 -3.69 -7.63
CA LEU A 75 -0.98 -3.74 -7.36
C LEU A 75 -0.25 -4.68 -8.33
N ARG A 76 -0.83 -5.86 -8.64
CA ARG A 76 -0.29 -6.77 -9.65
C ARG A 76 -0.20 -6.11 -11.01
N LEU A 77 -1.27 -5.46 -11.44
CA LEU A 77 -1.32 -4.73 -12.70
C LEU A 77 -0.27 -3.62 -12.71
N LEU A 78 -0.17 -2.82 -11.64
CA LEU A 78 0.86 -1.79 -11.53
C LEU A 78 2.28 -2.37 -11.63
N ASN A 79 2.54 -3.51 -10.98
CA ASN A 79 3.82 -4.22 -11.04
C ASN A 79 4.11 -4.80 -12.45
N GLN A 80 3.08 -5.06 -13.26
CA GLN A 80 3.22 -5.51 -14.64
C GLN A 80 3.47 -4.35 -15.61
N VAL A 81 2.74 -3.24 -15.47
CA VAL A 81 2.77 -2.11 -16.43
C VAL A 81 3.76 -1.01 -16.08
N SER A 82 4.28 -0.98 -14.85
CA SER A 82 5.22 0.03 -14.37
C SER A 82 6.47 -0.59 -13.74
N PRO A 83 7.66 -0.02 -13.95
CA PRO A 83 8.89 -0.48 -13.30
C PRO A 83 8.96 -0.08 -11.82
N ILE A 84 8.10 0.85 -11.35
CA ILE A 84 8.24 1.47 -10.03
C ILE A 84 8.19 0.44 -8.89
N PRO A 85 7.18 -0.47 -8.80
CA PRO A 85 7.15 -1.44 -7.69
C PRO A 85 8.38 -2.36 -7.69
N LYS A 86 8.79 -2.85 -8.86
CA LYS A 86 9.98 -3.70 -9.02
C LYS A 86 11.26 -2.99 -8.61
N PHE A 87 11.43 -1.73 -8.99
CA PHE A 87 12.57 -0.92 -8.60
C PHE A 87 12.67 -0.77 -7.08
N ILE A 88 11.54 -0.47 -6.41
CA ILE A 88 11.49 -0.36 -4.95
C ILE A 88 11.83 -1.70 -4.29
N HIS A 89 11.20 -2.80 -4.73
CA HIS A 89 11.48 -4.13 -4.19
C HIS A 89 12.94 -4.53 -4.36
N PHE A 90 13.50 -4.34 -5.56
CA PHE A 90 14.89 -4.68 -5.86
C PHE A 90 15.86 -3.88 -4.99
N THR A 91 15.69 -2.56 -4.93
CA THR A 91 16.57 -1.69 -4.14
C THR A 91 16.48 -1.97 -2.65
N SER A 92 15.28 -2.20 -2.11
CA SER A 92 15.10 -2.64 -0.71
C SER A 92 15.76 -3.99 -0.45
N ASN A 93 15.56 -4.97 -1.34
CA ASN A 93 16.14 -6.31 -1.18
C ASN A 93 17.67 -6.29 -1.24
N GLU A 94 18.28 -5.45 -2.08
CA GLU A 94 19.74 -5.26 -2.11
C GLU A 94 20.29 -4.78 -0.76
N ILE A 95 19.59 -3.84 -0.11
CA ILE A 95 19.97 -3.35 1.22
C ILE A 95 19.81 -4.45 2.27
N LEU A 96 18.70 -5.19 2.23
CA LEU A 96 18.45 -6.31 3.14
C LEU A 96 19.49 -7.42 2.98
N LEU A 97 19.87 -7.77 1.75
CA LEU A 97 20.89 -8.77 1.47
C LEU A 97 22.22 -8.38 2.13
N ARG A 98 22.66 -7.13 1.98
CA ARG A 98 23.88 -6.65 2.63
C ARG A 98 23.77 -6.70 4.16
N ALA A 99 22.63 -6.28 4.72
CA ALA A 99 22.39 -6.30 6.15
C ALA A 99 22.37 -7.73 6.74
N PHE A 100 21.93 -8.70 5.95
CA PHE A 100 21.85 -10.12 6.33
C PHE A 100 23.12 -10.92 6.01
N GLU A 101 24.19 -10.30 5.52
CA GLU A 101 25.44 -11.01 5.25
C GLU A 101 26.03 -11.61 6.54
N GLY A 102 26.37 -12.91 6.47
CA GLY A 102 26.90 -13.67 7.61
C GLY A 102 25.93 -13.87 8.78
N LYS A 103 24.64 -13.53 8.64
CA LYS A 103 23.62 -13.70 9.68
C LYS A 103 22.94 -15.05 9.54
N ASP A 104 22.87 -15.79 10.64
CA ASP A 104 22.30 -17.14 10.68
C ASP A 104 20.77 -17.14 10.78
N ARG A 105 20.21 -16.21 11.57
CA ARG A 105 18.76 -16.06 11.77
C ARG A 105 18.33 -14.65 11.40
N VAL A 106 17.45 -14.52 10.42
CA VAL A 106 17.00 -13.23 9.90
C VAL A 106 15.49 -13.10 10.04
N HIS A 107 15.03 -11.91 10.43
CA HIS A 107 13.63 -11.59 10.61
C HIS A 107 13.29 -10.30 9.89
N ILE A 108 12.32 -10.34 9.00
CA ILE A 108 11.81 -9.19 8.28
C ILE A 108 10.42 -8.86 8.86
N ILE A 109 10.21 -7.61 9.22
CA ILE A 109 8.88 -7.08 9.56
C ILE A 109 8.42 -6.24 8.38
N ASP A 110 7.37 -6.68 7.70
CA ASP A 110 6.77 -5.98 6.56
C ASP A 110 5.42 -5.38 6.96
N PHE A 111 5.38 -4.05 7.01
CA PHE A 111 4.23 -3.30 7.51
C PHE A 111 3.06 -3.19 6.51
N ASP A 112 3.19 -3.74 5.31
CA ASP A 112 2.10 -3.90 4.33
C ASP A 112 2.45 -4.99 3.32
N VAL A 113 2.43 -6.24 3.79
CA VAL A 113 2.95 -7.39 3.02
C VAL A 113 2.14 -7.66 1.76
N LYS A 114 0.85 -7.30 1.78
CA LYS A 114 -0.12 -7.55 0.69
C LYS A 114 0.00 -8.98 0.18
N GLU A 115 0.38 -9.14 -1.09
CA GLU A 115 0.52 -10.44 -1.75
C GLU A 115 1.94 -11.02 -1.70
N GLY A 116 2.87 -10.33 -1.04
CA GLY A 116 4.24 -10.79 -0.84
C GLY A 116 5.15 -10.73 -2.07
N LEU A 117 4.82 -9.90 -3.08
CA LEU A 117 5.54 -9.86 -4.37
C LEU A 117 7.04 -9.52 -4.28
N GLN A 118 7.48 -8.87 -3.20
CA GLN A 118 8.89 -8.51 -2.97
C GLN A 118 9.76 -9.74 -2.63
N TRP A 119 9.22 -10.65 -1.82
CA TRP A 119 9.98 -11.63 -1.06
C TRP A 119 10.55 -12.82 -1.85
N PRO A 120 9.92 -13.32 -2.94
CA PRO A 120 10.49 -14.41 -3.73
C PRO A 120 11.91 -14.16 -4.24
N SER A 121 12.19 -12.94 -4.73
CA SER A 121 13.53 -12.59 -5.23
C SER A 121 14.59 -12.53 -4.12
N LEU A 122 14.19 -12.13 -2.91
CA LEU A 122 15.05 -12.16 -1.73
C LEU A 122 15.34 -13.60 -1.30
N PHE A 123 14.31 -14.47 -1.27
CA PHE A 123 14.48 -15.88 -0.91
C PHE A 123 15.43 -16.61 -1.86
N GLN A 124 15.31 -16.38 -3.17
CA GLN A 124 16.24 -16.93 -4.15
C GLN A 124 17.69 -16.50 -3.84
N SER A 125 17.88 -15.21 -3.56
CA SER A 125 19.20 -14.64 -3.29
C SER A 125 19.80 -15.09 -1.95
N LEU A 126 18.96 -15.36 -0.93
CA LEU A 126 19.39 -15.92 0.34
C LEU A 126 19.74 -17.40 0.22
N ALA A 127 18.90 -18.18 -0.48
CA ALA A 127 19.10 -19.61 -0.70
C ALA A 127 20.32 -19.91 -1.57
N SER A 128 20.71 -19.01 -2.48
CA SER A 128 21.89 -19.17 -3.34
C SER A 128 23.23 -18.86 -2.64
N ARG A 129 23.21 -18.44 -1.38
CA ARG A 129 24.45 -18.14 -0.66
C ARG A 129 25.23 -19.43 -0.36
N THR A 130 26.55 -19.31 -0.25
CA THR A 130 27.40 -20.43 0.19
C THR A 130 26.98 -20.95 1.57
N ASN A 131 26.58 -20.03 2.46
CA ASN A 131 26.02 -20.33 3.78
C ASN A 131 24.66 -19.60 3.90
N PRO A 132 23.56 -20.21 3.45
CA PRO A 132 22.22 -19.65 3.65
C PRO A 132 21.87 -19.54 5.14
N PRO A 133 21.02 -18.59 5.55
CA PRO A 133 20.53 -18.53 6.92
C PRO A 133 19.82 -19.84 7.32
N SER A 134 20.06 -20.33 8.53
CA SER A 134 19.34 -21.50 9.06
C SER A 134 17.87 -21.19 9.40
N HIS A 135 17.50 -19.90 9.46
CA HIS A 135 16.12 -19.47 9.68
C HIS A 135 15.84 -18.12 9.03
N VAL A 136 14.78 -18.07 8.21
CA VAL A 136 14.22 -16.83 7.64
C VAL A 136 12.80 -16.66 8.16
N ARG A 137 12.52 -15.54 8.82
CA ARG A 137 11.19 -15.20 9.33
C ARG A 137 10.66 -13.96 8.63
N ILE A 138 9.38 -13.98 8.22
CA ILE A 138 8.65 -12.75 7.86
C ILE A 138 7.48 -12.57 8.82
N THR A 139 7.42 -11.44 9.50
CA THR A 139 6.19 -10.92 10.09
C THR A 139 5.51 -10.02 9.07
N GLY A 140 4.36 -10.45 8.54
CA GLY A 140 3.58 -9.67 7.57
C GLY A 140 2.36 -9.03 8.22
N VAL A 141 2.27 -7.70 8.14
CA VAL A 141 1.12 -6.91 8.60
C VAL A 141 0.15 -6.67 7.45
N GLY A 142 -1.16 -6.78 7.72
CA GLY A 142 -2.21 -6.47 6.76
C GLY A 142 -3.60 -6.46 7.42
N GLU A 143 -4.59 -5.89 6.75
CA GLU A 143 -5.95 -5.73 7.29
C GLU A 143 -6.85 -6.96 7.03
N SER A 144 -6.56 -7.75 5.98
CA SER A 144 -7.30 -8.97 5.65
C SER A 144 -6.59 -10.22 6.18
N LYS A 145 -7.25 -10.93 7.10
CA LYS A 145 -6.77 -12.23 7.60
C LYS A 145 -6.62 -13.25 6.48
N GLN A 146 -7.57 -13.28 5.55
CA GLN A 146 -7.59 -14.26 4.46
C GLN A 146 -6.39 -14.05 3.53
N ASP A 147 -6.14 -12.81 3.12
CA ASP A 147 -5.03 -12.45 2.22
C ASP A 147 -3.67 -12.77 2.85
N LEU A 148 -3.55 -12.57 4.17
CA LEU A 148 -2.33 -12.90 4.92
C LEU A 148 -2.09 -14.41 5.00
N ILE A 149 -3.13 -15.21 5.19
CA ILE A 149 -3.02 -16.68 5.16
C ILE A 149 -2.54 -17.13 3.77
N GLU A 150 -3.21 -16.69 2.70
CA GLU A 150 -2.85 -17.06 1.33
C GLU A 150 -1.43 -16.61 0.95
N THR A 151 -1.02 -15.43 1.41
CA THR A 151 0.34 -14.91 1.20
C THR A 151 1.36 -15.72 1.97
N GLY A 152 1.09 -16.07 3.24
CA GLY A 152 1.94 -16.94 4.03
C GLY A 152 2.12 -18.33 3.40
N GLU A 153 1.04 -18.92 2.88
CA GLU A 153 1.08 -20.21 2.17
C GLU A 153 1.91 -20.13 0.89
N ARG A 154 1.69 -19.11 0.04
CA ARG A 154 2.50 -18.90 -1.18
C ARG A 154 3.98 -18.74 -0.87
N LEU A 155 4.32 -17.90 0.11
CA LEU A 155 5.71 -17.66 0.49
C LEU A 155 6.36 -18.91 1.08
N SER A 156 5.62 -19.66 1.91
CA SER A 156 6.10 -20.92 2.48
C SER A 156 6.34 -21.99 1.42
N GLY A 157 5.41 -22.14 0.46
CA GLY A 157 5.58 -23.06 -0.66
C GLY A 157 6.80 -22.70 -1.53
N PHE A 158 6.98 -21.40 -1.81
CA PHE A 158 8.14 -20.93 -2.59
C PHE A 158 9.46 -21.13 -1.85
N ALA A 159 9.52 -20.82 -0.54
CA ALA A 159 10.71 -21.08 0.28
C ALA A 159 11.04 -22.58 0.38
N GLY A 160 10.01 -23.42 0.53
CA GLY A 160 10.16 -24.87 0.53
C GLY A 160 10.76 -25.42 -0.77
N ALA A 161 10.34 -24.90 -1.92
CA ALA A 161 10.92 -25.25 -3.22
C ALA A 161 12.41 -24.87 -3.36
N LEU A 162 12.89 -23.92 -2.56
CA LEU A 162 14.29 -23.50 -2.48
C LEU A 162 15.08 -24.21 -1.36
N ASN A 163 14.45 -25.10 -0.59
CA ASN A 163 14.99 -25.67 0.65
C ASN A 163 15.44 -24.59 1.66
N LEU A 164 14.76 -23.43 1.67
CA LEU A 164 15.05 -22.33 2.59
C LEU A 164 14.17 -22.48 3.85
N PRO A 165 14.75 -22.65 5.05
CA PRO A 165 13.96 -22.75 6.27
C PRO A 165 13.22 -21.44 6.56
N PHE A 166 11.89 -21.48 6.50
CA PHE A 166 11.06 -20.28 6.52
C PHE A 166 9.90 -20.36 7.52
N GLU A 167 9.63 -19.24 8.20
CA GLU A 167 8.47 -19.04 9.08
C GLU A 167 7.73 -17.74 8.68
N PHE A 168 6.41 -17.84 8.48
CA PHE A 168 5.55 -16.66 8.31
C PHE A 168 4.71 -16.41 9.56
N HIS A 169 4.69 -15.17 10.03
CA HIS A 169 3.88 -14.71 11.17
C HIS A 169 2.94 -13.59 10.71
N ALA A 170 1.65 -13.88 10.69
CA ALA A 170 0.63 -12.91 10.27
C ALA A 170 0.23 -11.99 11.44
N VAL A 171 0.18 -10.69 11.20
CA VAL A 171 -0.40 -9.70 12.11
C VAL A 171 -1.56 -9.03 11.39
N VAL A 172 -2.78 -9.39 11.79
CA VAL A 172 -4.02 -8.86 11.21
C VAL A 172 -4.40 -7.57 11.94
N ASP A 173 -3.91 -6.43 11.46
CA ASP A 173 -4.19 -5.14 12.08
C ASP A 173 -3.90 -3.97 11.12
N ARG A 174 -4.41 -2.79 11.48
CA ARG A 174 -4.04 -1.53 10.82
C ARG A 174 -2.69 -1.07 11.35
N LEU A 175 -1.89 -0.42 10.50
CA LEU A 175 -0.54 0.03 10.87
C LEU A 175 -0.49 0.86 12.16
N GLU A 176 -1.48 1.74 12.37
CA GLU A 176 -1.62 2.61 13.56
C GLU A 176 -1.90 1.84 14.86
N ASP A 177 -2.46 0.64 14.74
CA ASP A 177 -2.89 -0.20 15.85
C ASP A 177 -1.86 -1.29 16.20
N VAL A 178 -0.89 -1.55 15.31
CA VAL A 178 0.22 -2.49 15.58
C VAL A 178 0.99 -2.10 16.84
N ARG A 179 1.28 -3.10 17.68
CA ARG A 179 2.09 -2.98 18.89
C ARG A 179 3.32 -3.88 18.81
N LEU A 180 4.41 -3.49 19.48
CA LEU A 180 5.69 -4.21 19.43
C LEU A 180 5.55 -5.70 19.80
N TRP A 181 4.73 -6.01 20.80
CA TRP A 181 4.51 -7.38 21.25
C TRP A 181 3.85 -8.26 20.19
N MET A 182 3.10 -7.70 19.23
CA MET A 182 2.46 -8.43 18.13
C MET A 182 3.49 -8.91 17.09
N LEU A 183 4.65 -8.26 17.02
CA LEU A 183 5.67 -8.53 15.99
C LEU A 183 6.47 -9.81 16.27
N HIS A 184 6.40 -10.33 17.50
CA HIS A 184 7.03 -11.58 17.94
C HIS A 184 8.53 -11.67 17.59
N VAL A 185 9.25 -10.56 17.78
CA VAL A 185 10.71 -10.52 17.62
C VAL A 185 11.36 -11.46 18.64
N LYS A 186 12.22 -12.37 18.19
CA LYS A 186 12.93 -13.32 19.07
C LYS A 186 14.37 -12.86 19.31
N GLU A 187 14.94 -13.30 20.43
CA GLU A 187 16.36 -13.10 20.69
C GLU A 187 17.22 -13.76 19.61
N ARG A 188 18.38 -13.15 19.31
CA ARG A 188 19.39 -13.64 18.34
C ARG A 188 18.97 -13.57 16.87
N GLU A 189 17.83 -12.95 16.56
CA GLU A 189 17.46 -12.64 15.17
C GLU A 189 18.05 -11.30 14.74
N THR A 190 18.55 -11.24 13.52
CA THR A 190 18.84 -9.95 12.87
C THR A 190 17.55 -9.45 12.24
N VAL A 191 17.00 -8.39 12.82
CA VAL A 191 15.70 -7.83 12.41
C VAL A 191 15.89 -6.71 11.41
N ALA A 192 15.09 -6.73 10.34
CA ALA A 192 14.94 -5.63 9.40
C ALA A 192 13.47 -5.24 9.27
N VAL A 193 13.22 -3.95 9.04
CA VAL A 193 11.88 -3.39 8.93
C VAL A 193 11.67 -2.82 7.53
N ASN A 194 10.59 -3.22 6.87
CA ASN A 194 10.19 -2.78 5.54
C ASN A 194 8.86 -2.00 5.63
N CYS A 195 8.86 -0.75 5.15
CA CYS A 195 7.73 0.18 5.24
C CYS A 195 7.39 0.82 3.89
N ILE A 196 7.28 0.03 2.82
CA ILE A 196 7.00 0.55 1.48
C ILE A 196 5.60 1.20 1.45
N PHE A 197 5.55 2.49 1.07
CA PHE A 197 4.33 3.30 1.02
C PHE A 197 3.52 3.32 2.34
N GLN A 198 4.14 3.12 3.50
CA GLN A 198 3.41 3.07 4.78
C GLN A 198 3.58 4.31 5.65
N LEU A 199 4.80 4.85 5.75
CA LEU A 199 5.11 5.88 6.74
C LEU A 199 4.32 7.19 6.56
N HIS A 200 3.84 7.51 5.36
CA HIS A 200 3.02 8.69 5.16
C HIS A 200 1.65 8.61 5.87
N LYS A 201 1.18 7.41 6.21
CA LYS A 201 -0.10 7.21 6.92
C LYS A 201 -0.03 7.73 8.36
N THR A 202 1.14 7.71 8.98
CA THR A 202 1.33 8.19 10.36
C THR A 202 1.27 9.72 10.49
N LEU A 203 1.34 10.45 9.37
CA LEU A 203 1.24 11.91 9.36
C LEU A 203 -0.20 12.41 9.62
N TYR A 204 -1.21 11.56 9.40
CA TYR A 204 -2.62 11.96 9.51
C TYR A 204 -3.13 12.00 10.97
N ASP A 205 -2.46 11.32 11.90
CA ASP A 205 -2.89 11.26 13.30
C ASP A 205 -2.65 12.54 14.11
N CYS A 206 -1.75 13.43 13.67
CA CYS A 206 -1.39 14.63 14.44
C CYS A 206 -2.18 15.90 14.08
N PHE A 207 -2.92 15.95 12.96
CA PHE A 207 -3.49 17.22 12.48
C PHE A 207 -5.02 17.26 12.32
N TRP A 208 -5.72 16.12 12.29
CA TRP A 208 -7.15 16.09 11.94
C TRP A 208 -8.10 15.63 13.04
N ARG A 209 -7.61 15.24 14.22
CA ARG A 209 -8.49 14.92 15.38
C ARG A 209 -9.03 16.17 16.11
N SER A 210 -8.72 17.38 15.63
CA SER A 210 -9.09 18.65 16.29
C SER A 210 -10.08 19.52 15.50
N PHE A 211 -10.79 18.97 14.51
CA PHE A 211 -11.89 19.67 13.82
C PHE A 211 -13.08 18.75 13.61
#